data_AF-A0A2D6TPA1-F1
#
_entry.id   AF-A0A2D6TPA1-F1
#
_cell.length_a   1.000
_cell.length_b   1.000
_cell.length_c   1.000
_cell.angle_alpha   90.00
_cell.angle_beta   90.00
_cell.angle_gamma   90.00
#
_symmetry.space_group_name_H-M   'P 1'
#
loop_
_entity.id
_entity.type
_entity.pdbx_description
1 polymer ?
#
loop_
_entity_poly.entity_id
_entity_poly.type
_entity_poly.pdbx_seq_one_letter_code
_entity_poly.pdbx_strand_id
1 'polypeptide(L)'
;MKTRRPKGYFQNWDNLENELKRVIDKLGHFPSGDELIKLKKSSLAYAINKYHGGFHTVREKRGYEESIKQMGYWEDWKNVKRELKIVIEEVGYFPISKELRKLKKSSLASAIISHGGFPAVRKRMGHELKRIPNGYLRDWNNFEKEMNKVIKGNGGNFPTDGELRRLRKSGLNTAINFYGGVNFIRK
;
A
#
# COMPACT_ATOMS: atom_id res chain seq x y z
N MET A 1 -22.06 34.75 11.76
CA MET A 1 -20.83 35.32 12.35
C MET A 1 -19.81 34.22 12.59
N LYS A 2 -18.57 34.33 12.10
CA LYS A 2 -17.49 33.40 12.50
C LYS A 2 -16.93 33.90 13.84
N THR A 3 -17.32 33.25 14.93
CA THR A 3 -16.81 33.56 16.27
C THR A 3 -15.30 33.33 16.31
N ARG A 4 -14.57 34.34 16.79
CA ARG A 4 -13.12 34.26 17.00
C ARG A 4 -12.87 33.27 18.13
N ARG A 5 -12.02 32.27 17.90
CA ARG A 5 -11.69 31.28 18.93
C ARG A 5 -10.94 31.97 20.09
N PRO A 6 -11.10 31.48 21.33
CA PRO A 6 -10.40 32.02 22.47
C PRO A 6 -8.88 31.92 22.28
N LYS A 7 -8.15 32.83 22.93
CA LYS A 7 -6.68 32.82 22.92
C LYS A 7 -6.19 31.47 23.44
N GLY A 8 -5.20 30.87 22.76
CA GLY A 8 -4.65 29.57 23.14
C GLY A 8 -5.48 28.35 22.71
N TYR A 9 -6.64 28.51 22.05
CA TYR A 9 -7.48 27.38 21.63
C TYR A 9 -6.69 26.27 20.88
N PHE A 10 -5.82 26.65 19.95
CA PHE A 10 -5.01 25.72 19.16
C PHE A 10 -3.70 25.30 19.83
N GLN A 11 -3.38 25.79 21.02
CA GLN A 11 -2.25 25.27 21.81
C GLN A 11 -2.61 23.91 22.42
N ASN A 12 -3.89 23.69 22.73
CA ASN A 12 -4.40 22.40 23.16
C ASN A 12 -4.44 21.41 21.98
N TRP A 13 -3.92 20.19 22.21
CA TRP A 13 -3.82 19.13 21.21
C TRP A 13 -5.20 18.68 20.70
N ASP A 14 -6.15 18.40 21.59
CA ASP A 14 -7.47 17.85 21.22
C ASP A 14 -8.25 18.82 20.33
N ASN A 15 -8.14 20.12 20.62
CA ASN A 15 -8.73 21.19 19.81
C ASN A 15 -8.12 21.27 18.40
N LEU A 16 -6.80 21.14 18.31
CA LEU A 16 -6.08 21.10 17.04
C LEU A 16 -6.47 19.84 16.24
N GLU A 17 -6.46 18.69 16.91
CA GLU A 17 -6.76 17.39 16.34
C GLU A 17 -8.19 17.32 15.79
N ASN A 18 -9.17 17.83 16.52
CA ASN A 18 -10.57 17.87 16.08
C ASN A 18 -10.75 18.72 14.80
N GLU A 19 -10.08 19.85 14.71
CA GLU A 19 -10.14 20.67 13.49
C GLU A 19 -9.39 20.05 12.33
N LEU A 20 -8.23 19.47 12.60
CA LEU A 20 -7.42 18.80 11.60
C LEU A 20 -8.17 17.58 11.05
N LYS A 21 -8.85 16.81 11.89
CA LYS A 21 -9.71 15.69 11.49
C LYS A 21 -10.79 16.12 10.49
N ARG A 22 -11.51 17.21 10.77
CA ARG A 22 -12.52 17.76 9.83
C ARG A 22 -11.94 18.14 8.47
N VAL A 23 -10.69 18.63 8.45
CA VAL A 23 -10.01 18.93 7.18
C VAL A 23 -9.63 17.65 6.46
N ILE A 24 -9.09 16.68 7.19
CA ILE A 24 -8.70 15.39 6.62
C ILE A 24 -9.92 14.68 6.04
N ASP A 25 -11.03 14.62 6.77
CA ASP A 25 -12.28 14.00 6.30
C ASP A 25 -12.79 14.68 5.02
N LYS A 26 -12.57 16.00 4.88
CA LYS A 26 -12.93 16.76 3.68
C LYS A 26 -11.99 16.51 2.49
N LEU A 27 -10.69 16.34 2.73
CA LEU A 27 -9.68 16.19 1.67
C LEU A 27 -9.42 14.73 1.29
N GLY A 28 -9.69 13.79 2.19
CA GLY A 28 -9.30 12.38 2.06
C GLY A 28 -7.80 12.12 2.29
N HIS A 29 -7.03 13.12 2.73
CA HIS A 29 -5.60 12.98 3.06
C HIS A 29 -5.15 14.04 4.09
N PHE A 30 -3.95 13.83 4.65
CA PHE A 30 -3.36 14.80 5.59
C PHE A 30 -2.92 16.07 4.86
N PRO A 31 -3.48 17.25 5.22
CA PRO A 31 -3.28 18.49 4.48
C PRO A 31 -1.84 19.00 4.54
N SER A 32 -1.40 19.69 3.49
CA SER A 32 -0.22 20.55 3.51
C SER A 32 -0.54 21.92 4.10
N GLY A 33 0.50 22.71 4.42
CA GLY A 33 0.35 24.10 4.84
C GLY A 33 -0.41 24.94 3.82
N ASP A 34 -0.10 24.77 2.53
CA ASP A 34 -0.74 25.51 1.43
C ASP A 34 -2.21 25.15 1.27
N GLU A 35 -2.56 23.87 1.45
CA GLU A 35 -3.97 23.43 1.43
C GLU A 35 -4.76 24.06 2.57
N LEU A 36 -4.18 24.14 3.78
CA LEU A 36 -4.81 24.85 4.89
C LEU A 36 -4.98 26.34 4.60
N ILE A 37 -4.00 26.99 3.97
CA ILE A 37 -4.09 28.40 3.59
C ILE A 37 -5.20 28.62 2.55
N LYS A 38 -5.25 27.79 1.50
CA LYS A 38 -6.31 27.82 0.46
C LYS A 38 -7.71 27.58 1.05
N LEU A 39 -7.80 26.74 2.08
CA LEU A 39 -9.04 26.50 2.82
C LEU A 39 -9.38 27.61 3.84
N LYS A 40 -8.65 28.73 3.85
CA LYS A 40 -8.79 29.83 4.81
C LYS A 40 -8.66 29.36 6.28
N LYS A 41 -7.80 28.36 6.51
CA LYS A 41 -7.44 27.78 7.82
C LYS A 41 -5.97 28.07 8.17
N SER A 42 -5.48 29.25 7.82
CA SER A 42 -4.10 29.70 8.09
C SER A 42 -3.74 29.68 9.59
N SER A 43 -4.71 29.93 10.47
CA SER A 43 -4.51 29.84 11.93
C SER A 43 -4.21 28.42 12.41
N LEU A 44 -4.78 27.40 11.76
CA LEU A 44 -4.48 26.00 12.04
C LEU A 44 -3.07 25.64 11.57
N ALA A 45 -2.68 26.06 10.37
CA ALA A 45 -1.32 25.88 9.84
C ALA A 45 -0.25 26.55 10.73
N TYR A 46 -0.54 27.76 11.19
CA TYR A 46 0.32 28.48 12.13
C TYR A 46 0.47 27.71 13.45
N ALA A 47 -0.63 27.25 14.03
CA ALA A 47 -0.59 26.52 15.30
C ALA A 47 0.18 25.20 15.23
N ILE A 48 0.02 24.44 14.13
CA ILE A 48 0.78 23.21 13.88
C ILE A 48 2.29 23.50 13.98
N ASN A 49 2.77 24.54 13.29
CA ASN A 49 4.19 24.91 13.31
C ASN A 49 4.63 25.50 14.65
N LYS A 50 3.84 26.38 15.25
CA LYS A 50 4.26 27.14 16.43
C LYS A 50 4.21 26.33 17.72
N TYR A 51 3.24 25.44 17.87
CA TYR A 51 2.93 24.79 19.16
C TYR A 51 3.07 23.27 19.15
N HIS A 52 3.02 22.61 17.99
CA HIS A 52 2.94 21.15 17.89
C HIS A 52 4.10 20.52 17.11
N GLY A 53 5.23 21.22 17.00
CA GLY A 53 6.45 20.67 16.40
C GLY A 53 6.41 20.54 14.88
N GLY A 54 5.48 21.21 14.19
CA GLY A 54 5.40 21.22 12.74
C GLY A 54 4.57 20.10 12.12
N PHE A 55 4.35 20.20 10.80
CA PHE A 55 3.49 19.28 10.07
C PHE A 55 3.98 17.83 10.12
N HIS A 56 5.30 17.61 10.16
CA HIS A 56 5.90 16.29 10.30
C HIS A 56 5.46 15.62 11.61
N THR A 57 5.70 16.27 12.75
CA THR A 57 5.39 15.75 14.08
C THR A 57 3.89 15.45 14.23
N VAL A 58 3.02 16.37 13.79
CA VAL A 58 1.57 16.17 13.87
C VAL A 58 1.10 15.02 12.97
N ARG A 59 1.72 14.87 11.80
CA ARG A 59 1.41 13.80 10.84
C ARG A 59 1.82 12.42 11.38
N GLU A 60 3.03 12.31 11.92
CA GLU A 60 3.52 11.08 12.56
C GLU A 60 2.64 10.69 13.75
N LYS A 61 2.34 11.64 14.64
CA LYS A 61 1.46 11.42 15.80
C LYS A 61 0.06 10.94 15.41
N ARG A 62 -0.39 11.24 14.19
CA ARG A 62 -1.69 10.82 13.64
C ARG A 62 -1.59 9.55 12.78
N GLY A 63 -0.43 8.93 12.68
CA GLY A 63 -0.20 7.70 11.90
C GLY A 63 -0.26 7.90 10.39
N TYR A 64 -0.13 9.14 9.90
CA TYR A 64 -0.08 9.41 8.46
C TYR A 64 1.35 9.27 7.95
N GLU A 65 1.53 8.67 6.79
CA GLU A 65 2.84 8.60 6.17
C GLU A 65 3.32 10.00 5.75
N GLU A 66 4.58 10.29 6.04
CA GLU A 66 5.28 11.45 5.51
C GLU A 66 5.16 11.49 3.98
N SER A 67 4.75 12.63 3.44
CA SER A 67 4.75 12.85 2.00
C SER A 67 6.17 12.91 1.43
N ILE A 68 7.16 13.25 2.25
CA ILE A 68 8.58 13.35 1.89
C ILE A 68 9.38 12.77 3.04
N LYS A 69 10.03 11.61 2.81
CA LYS A 69 11.01 11.08 3.74
C LYS A 69 12.30 11.90 3.64
N GLN A 70 13.02 12.05 4.74
CA GLN A 70 14.28 12.78 4.79
C GLN A 70 15.31 12.24 3.77
N MET A 71 16.24 13.09 3.33
CA MET A 71 17.35 12.66 2.47
C MET A 71 18.11 11.50 3.14
N GLY A 72 18.45 10.46 2.38
CA GLY A 72 19.09 9.24 2.90
C GLY A 72 18.14 8.21 3.53
N TYR A 73 16.88 8.54 3.83
CA TYR A 73 15.94 7.58 4.44
C TYR A 73 15.79 6.29 3.61
N TRP A 74 15.67 6.44 2.29
CA TRP A 74 15.50 5.33 1.36
C TRP A 74 16.79 4.58 1.02
N GLU A 75 17.95 5.14 1.38
CA GLU A 75 19.25 4.48 1.20
C GLU A 75 19.43 3.37 2.26
N ASP A 76 18.83 3.53 3.43
CA ASP A 76 18.82 2.48 4.45
C ASP A 76 17.85 1.34 4.10
N TRP A 77 18.41 0.15 3.90
CA TRP A 77 17.67 -1.07 3.68
C TRP A 77 16.63 -1.36 4.77
N LYS A 78 16.91 -1.05 6.04
CA LYS A 78 15.97 -1.29 7.16
C LYS A 78 14.66 -0.53 6.96
N ASN A 79 14.75 0.70 6.44
CA ASN A 79 13.58 1.53 6.15
C ASN A 79 12.77 0.96 4.99
N VAL A 80 13.44 0.62 3.87
CA VAL A 80 12.78 -0.02 2.72
C VAL A 80 12.07 -1.32 3.14
N LYS A 81 12.76 -2.18 3.91
CA LYS A 81 12.21 -3.44 4.41
C LYS A 81 10.98 -3.21 5.29
N ARG A 82 11.01 -2.23 6.21
CA ARG A 82 9.88 -1.90 7.10
C ARG A 82 8.67 -1.44 6.30
N GLU A 83 8.84 -0.44 5.44
CA GLU A 83 7.76 0.16 4.64
C GLU A 83 7.14 -0.89 3.70
N LEU A 84 7.98 -1.71 3.06
CA LEU A 84 7.50 -2.77 2.19
C LEU A 84 6.80 -3.90 2.95
N LYS A 85 7.23 -4.22 4.18
CA LYS A 85 6.56 -5.22 5.03
C LYS A 85 5.12 -4.80 5.35
N ILE A 86 4.90 -3.52 5.69
CA ILE A 86 3.55 -2.97 5.93
C ILE A 86 2.66 -3.18 4.70
N VAL A 87 3.17 -2.87 3.51
CA VAL A 87 2.41 -3.09 2.26
C VAL A 87 2.11 -4.57 2.02
N ILE A 88 3.07 -5.45 2.29
CA ILE A 88 2.89 -6.90 2.14
C ILE A 88 1.81 -7.42 3.10
N GLU A 89 1.77 -6.92 4.34
CA GLU A 89 0.73 -7.23 5.32
C GLU A 89 -0.64 -6.71 4.86
N GLU A 90 -0.68 -5.50 4.30
CA GLU A 90 -1.91 -4.88 3.78
C GLU A 90 -2.49 -5.64 2.57
N VAL A 91 -1.65 -6.04 1.61
CA VAL A 91 -2.12 -6.69 0.37
C VAL A 91 -2.08 -8.22 0.41
N GLY A 92 -1.40 -8.82 1.40
CA GLY A 92 -1.24 -10.26 1.55
C GLY A 92 -0.24 -10.93 0.59
N TYR A 93 0.48 -10.16 -0.23
CA TYR A 93 1.49 -10.66 -1.18
C TYR A 93 2.58 -9.63 -1.46
N PHE A 94 3.67 -10.05 -2.10
CA PHE A 94 4.76 -9.15 -2.49
C PHE A 94 4.34 -8.26 -3.68
N PRO A 95 4.15 -6.93 -3.49
CA PRO A 95 3.58 -6.05 -4.49
C PRO A 95 4.52 -5.83 -5.68
N ILE A 96 4.00 -5.32 -6.80
CA ILE A 96 4.82 -4.79 -7.91
C ILE A 96 4.78 -3.27 -7.99
N SER A 97 5.68 -2.68 -8.78
CA SER A 97 5.78 -1.23 -9.00
C SER A 97 4.44 -0.56 -9.32
N LYS A 98 3.62 -1.14 -10.22
CA LYS A 98 2.32 -0.57 -10.58
C LYS A 98 1.33 -0.52 -9.41
N GLU A 99 1.38 -1.49 -8.50
CA GLU A 99 0.52 -1.52 -7.31
C GLU A 99 0.97 -0.50 -6.28
N LEU A 100 2.28 -0.39 -6.03
CA LEU A 100 2.81 0.64 -5.15
C LEU A 100 2.43 2.05 -5.62
N ARG A 101 2.48 2.32 -6.94
CA ARG A 101 2.01 3.60 -7.50
C ARG A 101 0.52 3.83 -7.27
N LYS A 102 -0.33 2.81 -7.44
CA LYS A 102 -1.78 2.91 -7.15
C LYS A 102 -2.07 3.16 -5.67
N LEU A 103 -1.25 2.60 -4.79
CA LEU A 103 -1.27 2.85 -3.34
C LEU A 103 -0.63 4.20 -2.96
N LYS A 104 -0.27 5.04 -3.93
CA LYS A 104 0.44 6.31 -3.72
C LYS A 104 1.81 6.17 -3.04
N LYS A 105 2.42 4.97 -3.06
CA LYS A 105 3.75 4.64 -2.51
C LYS A 105 4.84 4.66 -3.58
N SER A 106 4.82 5.68 -4.45
CA SER A 106 5.78 5.81 -5.57
C SER A 106 7.24 5.91 -5.10
N SER A 107 7.49 6.61 -3.99
CA SER A 107 8.84 6.75 -3.41
C SER A 107 9.41 5.40 -2.97
N LEU A 108 8.58 4.52 -2.39
CA LEU A 108 8.97 3.15 -2.06
C LEU A 108 9.29 2.33 -3.31
N ALA A 109 8.51 2.51 -4.39
CA ALA A 109 8.80 1.85 -5.67
C ALA A 109 10.15 2.26 -6.24
N SER A 110 10.48 3.56 -6.18
CA SER A 110 11.80 4.07 -6.57
C SER A 110 12.91 3.55 -5.66
N ALA A 111 12.70 3.53 -4.34
CA ALA A 111 13.66 2.98 -3.40
C ALA A 111 13.98 1.50 -3.68
N ILE A 112 12.96 0.69 -3.98
CA ILE A 112 13.14 -0.72 -4.37
C ILE A 112 14.03 -0.84 -5.62
N ILE A 113 13.88 0.06 -6.59
CA ILE A 113 14.73 0.09 -7.80
C ILE A 113 16.18 0.38 -7.42
N SER A 114 16.44 1.37 -6.58
CA SER A 114 17.78 1.71 -6.10
C SER A 114 18.43 0.57 -5.29
N HIS A 115 17.63 -0.28 -4.65
CA HIS A 115 18.11 -1.47 -3.91
C HIS A 115 18.19 -2.74 -4.78
N GLY A 116 18.41 -2.59 -6.10
CA GLY A 116 18.61 -3.72 -7.03
C GLY A 116 17.33 -4.24 -7.69
N GLY A 117 16.21 -3.52 -7.53
CA GLY A 117 14.94 -3.84 -8.16
C GLY A 117 14.09 -4.87 -7.43
N PHE A 118 12.84 -5.01 -7.89
CA PHE A 118 11.84 -5.89 -7.29
C PHE A 118 12.31 -7.34 -7.13
N PRO A 119 13.00 -7.98 -8.12
CA PRO A 119 13.49 -9.34 -7.95
C PRO A 119 14.51 -9.47 -6.81
N ALA A 120 15.48 -8.56 -6.73
CA ALA A 120 16.53 -8.59 -5.72
C ALA A 120 15.95 -8.34 -4.32
N VAL A 121 15.13 -7.30 -4.17
CA VAL A 121 14.46 -6.98 -2.89
C VAL A 121 13.54 -8.13 -2.44
N ARG A 122 12.80 -8.74 -3.36
CA ARG A 122 11.95 -9.91 -3.06
C ARG A 122 12.76 -11.08 -2.51
N LYS A 123 13.84 -11.44 -3.19
CA LYS A 123 14.76 -12.49 -2.74
C LYS A 123 15.38 -12.13 -1.39
N ARG A 124 15.82 -10.88 -1.20
CA ARG A 124 16.41 -10.36 0.05
C ARG A 124 15.44 -10.40 1.24
N MET A 125 14.13 -10.30 0.99
CA MET A 125 13.09 -10.46 2.00
C MET A 125 12.64 -11.92 2.21
N GLY A 126 13.28 -12.90 1.55
CA GLY A 126 12.94 -14.32 1.71
C GLY A 126 11.66 -14.74 0.99
N HIS A 127 11.12 -13.91 0.10
CA HIS A 127 9.95 -14.28 -0.70
C HIS A 127 10.40 -15.00 -1.96
N GLU A 128 9.72 -16.10 -2.30
CA GLU A 128 10.03 -16.85 -3.51
C GLU A 128 9.85 -16.00 -4.79
N LEU A 129 10.85 -16.03 -5.65
CA LEU A 129 10.71 -15.59 -7.04
C LEU A 129 9.75 -16.57 -7.73
N LYS A 130 8.44 -16.28 -7.71
CA LYS A 130 7.45 -17.02 -8.51
C LYS A 130 7.64 -16.75 -10.01
N ARG A 131 8.75 -17.20 -10.58
CA ARG A 131 8.72 -17.79 -11.92
C ARG A 131 8.50 -19.27 -11.69
N ILE A 132 7.26 -19.67 -11.88
CA ILE A 132 6.94 -21.08 -11.97
C ILE A 132 7.76 -21.63 -13.15
N PRO A 133 8.58 -22.69 -13.00
CA PRO A 133 9.36 -23.22 -14.12
C PRO A 133 8.48 -23.50 -15.32
N ASN A 134 9.01 -23.32 -16.54
CA ASN A 134 8.29 -23.72 -17.75
C ASN A 134 7.90 -25.19 -17.64
N GLY A 135 6.61 -25.49 -17.84
CA GLY A 135 6.08 -26.85 -17.72
C GLY A 135 5.62 -27.25 -16.31
N TYR A 136 5.92 -26.50 -15.25
CA TYR A 136 5.48 -26.87 -13.89
C TYR A 136 3.96 -27.05 -13.75
N LEU A 137 3.17 -26.16 -14.36
CA LEU A 137 1.70 -26.29 -14.36
C LEU A 137 1.17 -27.27 -15.42
N ARG A 138 2.05 -27.84 -16.25
CA ARG A 138 1.72 -28.96 -17.15
C ARG A 138 1.88 -30.32 -16.46
N ASP A 139 2.41 -30.34 -15.25
CA ASP A 139 2.29 -31.48 -14.34
C ASP A 139 0.96 -31.37 -13.57
N TRP A 140 0.18 -32.45 -13.59
CA TRP A 140 -1.18 -32.44 -13.03
C TRP A 140 -1.18 -32.19 -11.52
N ASN A 141 -0.29 -32.85 -10.78
CA ASN A 141 -0.22 -32.73 -9.32
C ASN A 141 0.12 -31.30 -8.89
N ASN A 142 1.04 -30.65 -9.61
CA ASN A 142 1.40 -29.25 -9.37
C ASN A 142 0.27 -28.29 -9.74
N PHE A 143 -0.41 -28.53 -10.85
CA PHE A 143 -1.59 -27.77 -11.25
C PHE A 143 -2.70 -27.87 -10.21
N GLU A 144 -3.08 -29.10 -9.83
CA GLU A 144 -4.14 -29.39 -8.87
C GLU A 144 -3.82 -28.76 -7.51
N LYS A 145 -2.58 -28.90 -7.02
CA LYS A 145 -2.12 -28.28 -5.78
C LYS A 145 -2.29 -26.76 -5.79
N GLU A 146 -1.89 -26.09 -6.88
CA GLU A 146 -2.00 -24.63 -6.99
C GLU A 146 -3.46 -24.18 -7.20
N MET A 147 -4.26 -24.95 -7.93
CA MET A 147 -5.68 -24.67 -8.14
C MET A 147 -6.47 -24.80 -6.84
N ASN A 148 -6.24 -25.86 -6.05
CA ASN A 148 -6.91 -26.07 -4.77
C ASN A 148 -6.64 -24.95 -3.76
N LYS A 149 -5.43 -24.37 -3.77
CA LYS A 149 -5.14 -23.16 -2.97
C LYS A 149 -6.02 -21.99 -3.37
N VAL A 150 -6.22 -21.78 -4.67
CA VAL A 150 -7.06 -20.69 -5.17
C VAL A 150 -8.53 -20.95 -4.83
N ILE A 151 -9.02 -22.18 -5.05
CA ILE A 151 -10.41 -22.57 -4.71
C ILE A 151 -10.67 -22.36 -3.23
N LYS A 152 -9.78 -22.81 -2.34
CA LYS A 152 -9.89 -22.59 -0.90
C LYS A 152 -9.91 -21.10 -0.54
N GLY A 153 -9.07 -20.30 -1.20
CA GLY A 153 -9.05 -18.84 -1.04
C GLY A 153 -10.29 -18.14 -1.62
N ASN A 154 -11.04 -18.80 -2.51
CA ASN A 154 -12.24 -18.30 -3.16
C ASN A 154 -13.52 -18.87 -2.52
N GLY A 155 -13.49 -19.17 -1.22
CA GLY A 155 -14.64 -19.70 -0.48
C GLY A 155 -15.07 -21.10 -0.93
N GLY A 156 -14.14 -21.89 -1.48
CA GLY A 156 -14.44 -23.21 -2.03
C GLY A 156 -14.97 -23.19 -3.47
N ASN A 157 -15.16 -22.01 -4.08
CA ASN A 157 -15.68 -21.89 -5.43
C ASN A 157 -14.57 -21.93 -6.48
N PHE A 158 -14.84 -22.61 -7.59
CA PHE A 158 -13.92 -22.62 -8.73
C PHE A 158 -13.74 -21.20 -9.30
N PRO A 159 -12.51 -20.68 -9.39
CA PRO A 159 -12.27 -19.29 -9.76
C PRO A 159 -12.59 -19.03 -11.24
N THR A 160 -13.12 -17.86 -11.54
CA THR A 160 -13.28 -17.32 -12.88
C THR A 160 -11.94 -16.85 -13.46
N ASP A 161 -11.85 -16.67 -14.78
CA ASP A 161 -10.67 -16.06 -15.42
C ASP A 161 -10.36 -14.67 -14.81
N GLY A 162 -11.39 -13.86 -14.56
CA GLY A 162 -11.26 -12.56 -13.92
C GLY A 162 -10.62 -12.65 -12.52
N GLU A 163 -11.05 -13.62 -11.72
CA GLU A 163 -10.48 -13.87 -10.38
C GLU A 163 -9.04 -14.37 -10.46
N LEU A 164 -8.73 -15.29 -11.37
CA LEU A 164 -7.36 -15.78 -11.59
C LEU A 164 -6.43 -14.66 -12.05
N ARG A 165 -6.90 -13.77 -12.94
CA ARG A 165 -6.13 -12.58 -13.35
C ARG A 165 -5.92 -11.62 -12.19
N ARG A 166 -6.96 -11.34 -11.39
CA ARG A 166 -6.87 -10.50 -10.20
C ARG A 166 -5.85 -11.07 -9.19
N LEU A 167 -5.83 -12.39 -9.02
CA LEU A 167 -4.87 -13.11 -8.17
C LEU A 167 -3.50 -13.32 -8.83
N ARG A 168 -3.30 -12.85 -10.07
CA ARG A 168 -2.07 -13.04 -10.86
C ARG A 168 -1.66 -14.50 -11.02
N LYS A 169 -2.68 -15.36 -11.09
CA LYS A 169 -2.59 -16.78 -11.36
C LYS A 169 -2.97 -17.09 -12.81
N SER A 170 -2.69 -16.18 -13.75
CA SER A 170 -3.03 -16.36 -15.17
C SER A 170 -2.35 -17.59 -15.79
N GLY A 171 -1.23 -18.06 -15.23
CA GLY A 171 -0.63 -19.35 -15.61
C GLY A 171 -1.57 -20.53 -15.38
N LEU A 172 -2.47 -20.46 -14.39
CA LEU A 172 -3.51 -21.47 -14.18
C LEU A 172 -4.57 -21.43 -15.29
N ASN A 173 -4.90 -20.26 -15.86
CA ASN A 173 -5.78 -20.22 -17.04
C ASN A 173 -5.16 -20.95 -18.24
N THR A 174 -3.87 -20.70 -18.48
CA THR A 174 -3.13 -21.40 -19.53
C THR A 174 -3.12 -22.91 -19.28
N ALA A 175 -2.94 -23.34 -18.04
CA ALA A 175 -2.97 -24.75 -17.67
C ALA A 175 -4.38 -25.37 -17.78
N ILE A 176 -5.44 -24.66 -17.36
CA ILE A 176 -6.84 -25.09 -17.55
C ILE A 176 -7.09 -25.36 -19.04
N ASN A 177 -6.69 -24.45 -19.92
CA ASN A 177 -6.85 -24.63 -21.37
C ASN A 177 -6.02 -25.82 -21.89
N PHE A 178 -4.80 -26.00 -21.38
CA PHE A 178 -3.95 -27.13 -21.72
C PHE A 178 -4.60 -28.49 -21.39
N TYR A 179 -5.33 -28.59 -20.27
CA TYR A 179 -6.05 -29.80 -19.87
C TYR A 179 -7.47 -29.92 -20.44
N GLY A 180 -7.86 -29.13 -21.44
CA GLY A 180 -9.18 -29.27 -22.09
C GLY A 180 -10.27 -28.32 -21.56
N GLY A 181 -9.89 -27.32 -20.77
CA GLY A 181 -10.76 -26.21 -20.37
C GLY A 181 -11.51 -26.43 -19.06
N VAL A 182 -12.26 -25.40 -18.63
CA VAL A 182 -12.91 -25.37 -17.31
C VAL A 182 -13.86 -26.53 -17.09
N ASN A 183 -14.60 -26.95 -18.12
CA ASN A 183 -15.57 -28.05 -18.02
C ASN A 183 -14.90 -29.42 -17.82
N PHE A 184 -13.65 -29.59 -18.26
CA PHE A 184 -12.89 -30.81 -18.02
C PHE A 184 -12.36 -30.86 -16.58
N ILE A 185 -11.85 -29.73 -16.08
CA ILE A 185 -11.26 -29.63 -14.73
C ILE A 185 -12.31 -29.70 -13.61
N ARG A 186 -13.57 -29.29 -13.87
CA ARG A 186 -14.65 -29.28 -12.86
C ARG A 186 -15.32 -30.64 -12.63
N LYS A 187 -15.07 -31.63 -13.49
CA LYS A 187 -15.63 -32.99 -13.38
C LYS A 187 -14.85 -33.81 -12.36
#